data_AF-A0A7C8M447-F1
#
_entry.id   AF-A0A7C8M447-F1
#
_cell.length_a   1.000
_cell.length_b   1.000
_cell.length_c   1.000
_cell.angle_alpha   90.00
_cell.angle_beta   90.00
_cell.angle_gamma   90.00
#
_symmetry.space_group_name_H-M   'P 1'
#
loop_
_entity.id
_entity.type
_entity.pdbx_description
1 polymer ?
#
loop_
_entity_poly.entity_id
_entity_poly.type
_entity_poly.pdbx_seq_one_letter_code
_entity_poly.pdbx_strand_id
1 'polypeptide(L)'
;MQLKDSHLITRWHNLDAYCQIVEKYNNRQLSFPEDALKAFSAIITAMGRAIANRMLYSLPEVFLNGALLWKTISSAKQRTNAAGNVMKQFPSWSWLGWDTEVDTRLWLLHEYIVDKDDYSKSSREITQLSHVIRLMYRQMIGPE
;
A
#
# COMPACT_ATOMS: atom_id res chain seq x y z
N MET A 1 21.15 -30.07 7.19
CA MET A 1 22.04 -28.89 7.24
C MET A 1 22.67 -28.77 5.86
N GLN A 2 22.32 -27.85 4.96
CA GLN A 2 21.58 -26.59 5.05
C GLN A 2 20.57 -26.54 3.88
N LEU A 3 19.32 -26.21 4.18
CA LEU A 3 18.36 -25.80 3.16
C LEU A 3 18.78 -24.40 2.68
N LYS A 4 18.87 -24.24 1.35
CA LYS A 4 19.13 -22.97 0.67
C LYS A 4 17.91 -22.05 0.84
N ASP A 5 17.77 -21.47 2.02
CA ASP A 5 16.74 -20.46 2.34
C ASP A 5 17.20 -19.03 1.95
N SER A 6 18.09 -18.89 0.96
CA SER A 6 18.74 -17.61 0.63
C SER A 6 18.24 -16.93 -0.64
N HIS A 7 17.13 -17.40 -1.23
CA HIS A 7 16.42 -16.68 -2.32
C HIS A 7 14.91 -16.53 -2.07
N LEU A 8 14.43 -16.83 -0.86
CA LEU A 8 13.00 -16.78 -0.51
C LEU A 8 12.43 -15.36 -0.37
N ILE A 9 13.22 -14.31 -0.60
CA ILE A 9 12.68 -13.01 -1.01
C ILE A 9 12.31 -13.14 -2.49
N THR A 10 11.30 -13.95 -2.73
CA THR A 10 10.70 -14.12 -4.06
C THR A 10 10.08 -12.78 -4.39
N ARG A 11 10.70 -12.07 -5.33
CA ARG A 11 10.12 -10.99 -6.16
C ARG A 11 8.60 -10.96 -6.05
N TRP A 12 8.02 -9.80 -5.73
CA TRP A 12 6.59 -9.63 -5.71
C TRP A 12 6.11 -9.69 -7.17
N HIS A 13 5.94 -10.91 -7.69
CA HIS A 13 5.99 -11.27 -9.12
C HIS A 13 4.93 -10.62 -10.01
N ASN A 14 4.13 -9.70 -9.47
CA ASN A 14 3.01 -9.04 -10.13
C ASN A 14 2.75 -7.64 -9.55
N LEU A 15 3.77 -6.87 -9.11
CA LEU A 15 3.57 -5.51 -8.59
C LEU A 15 2.82 -4.64 -9.61
N ASP A 16 3.15 -4.73 -10.89
CA ASP A 16 2.43 -4.03 -11.96
C ASP A 16 0.93 -4.36 -11.99
N ALA A 17 0.57 -5.64 -11.87
CA ALA A 17 -0.83 -6.05 -11.85
C ALA A 17 -1.53 -5.54 -10.58
N TYR A 18 -0.85 -5.60 -9.44
CA TYR A 18 -1.34 -5.07 -8.18
C TYR A 18 -1.60 -3.56 -8.27
N CYS A 19 -0.65 -2.79 -8.79
CA CYS A 19 -0.77 -1.35 -9.05
C CYS A 19 -2.02 -1.05 -9.88
N GLN A 20 -2.20 -1.73 -11.02
CA GLN A 20 -3.38 -1.55 -11.87
C GLN A 20 -4.68 -1.89 -11.16
N ILE A 21 -4.69 -2.91 -10.30
CA ILE A 21 -5.87 -3.29 -9.51
C ILE A 21 -6.20 -2.21 -8.49
N VAL A 22 -5.21 -1.67 -7.78
CA VAL A 22 -5.38 -0.58 -6.79
C VAL A 22 -5.96 0.66 -7.47
N GLU A 23 -5.33 1.11 -8.57
CA GLU A 23 -5.75 2.28 -9.33
C GLU A 23 -7.20 2.14 -9.83
N LYS A 24 -7.53 0.98 -10.43
CA LYS A 24 -8.88 0.70 -10.92
C LYS A 24 -9.89 0.53 -9.80
N TYR A 25 -9.49 0.02 -8.64
CA TYR A 25 -10.40 -0.23 -7.53
C TYR A 25 -10.76 1.08 -6.82
N ASN A 26 -9.78 1.93 -6.53
CA ASN A 26 -10.03 3.15 -5.77
C ASN A 26 -10.80 4.20 -6.58
N ASN A 27 -10.78 4.11 -7.91
CA ASN A 27 -11.63 4.90 -8.81
C ASN A 27 -13.11 4.45 -8.86
N ARG A 28 -13.49 3.37 -8.15
CA ARG A 28 -14.88 2.88 -8.13
C ARG A 28 -15.70 3.58 -7.07
N GLN A 29 -16.94 3.91 -7.44
CA GLN A 29 -17.98 4.23 -6.47
C GLN A 29 -18.51 2.94 -5.85
N LEU A 30 -18.19 2.71 -4.57
CA LEU A 30 -18.63 1.52 -3.84
C LEU A 30 -20.05 1.75 -3.31
N SER A 31 -20.94 0.78 -3.53
CA SER A 31 -22.28 0.80 -2.92
C SER A 31 -22.23 0.66 -1.40
N PHE A 32 -21.25 -0.10 -0.89
CA PHE A 32 -21.00 -0.32 0.54
C PHE A 32 -19.52 0.00 0.86
N PRO A 33 -19.17 1.27 1.10
CA PRO A 33 -17.80 1.67 1.41
C PRO A 33 -17.22 0.96 2.65
N GLU A 34 -18.07 0.61 3.62
CA GLU A 34 -17.78 -0.24 4.79
C GLU A 34 -17.09 -1.56 4.46
N ASP A 35 -17.46 -2.18 3.34
CA ASP A 35 -16.91 -3.45 2.91
C ASP A 35 -15.63 -3.31 2.09
N ALA A 36 -15.07 -2.10 1.94
CA ALA A 36 -13.94 -1.86 1.03
C ALA A 36 -12.75 -2.79 1.27
N LEU A 37 -12.39 -3.06 2.53
CA LEU A 37 -11.29 -3.97 2.87
C LEU A 37 -11.62 -5.42 2.49
N LYS A 38 -12.84 -5.86 2.79
CA LYS A 38 -13.30 -7.22 2.49
C LYS A 38 -13.39 -7.44 0.98
N ALA A 39 -13.96 -6.48 0.26
CA ALA A 39 -14.09 -6.51 -1.19
C ALA A 39 -12.72 -6.52 -1.89
N PHE A 40 -11.80 -5.65 -1.46
CA PHE A 40 -10.45 -5.64 -2.02
C PHE A 40 -9.67 -6.92 -1.69
N SER A 41 -9.76 -7.42 -0.46
CA SER A 41 -9.15 -8.69 -0.05
C SER A 41 -9.61 -9.84 -0.94
N ALA A 42 -10.89 -9.90 -1.32
CA ALA A 42 -11.41 -10.92 -2.22
C ALA A 42 -10.76 -10.83 -3.63
N ILE A 43 -10.58 -9.62 -4.16
CA ILE A 43 -9.91 -9.41 -5.46
C ILE A 43 -8.46 -9.89 -5.39
N ILE A 44 -7.72 -9.49 -4.35
CA ILE A 44 -6.32 -9.91 -4.18
C ILE A 44 -6.21 -11.41 -3.94
N THR A 45 -7.17 -12.02 -3.23
CA THR A 45 -7.22 -13.47 -3.02
C THR A 45 -7.34 -14.22 -4.35
N ALA A 46 -8.11 -13.68 -5.31
CA ALA A 46 -8.21 -14.24 -6.65
C ALA A 46 -6.89 -14.11 -7.45
N MET A 47 -6.09 -13.07 -7.18
CA MET A 47 -4.74 -12.90 -7.74
C MET A 47 -3.73 -13.89 -7.11
N GLY A 48 -3.92 -14.25 -5.84
CA GLY A 48 -3.14 -15.28 -5.16
C GLY A 48 -3.31 -15.26 -3.65
N ARG A 49 -3.72 -16.38 -3.05
CA ARG A 49 -3.96 -16.50 -1.59
C ARG A 49 -2.74 -16.16 -0.74
N ALA A 50 -1.54 -16.56 -1.17
CA ALA A 50 -0.30 -16.27 -0.45
C ALA A 50 -0.01 -14.76 -0.35
N ILE A 51 -0.44 -13.98 -1.36
CA ILE A 51 -0.29 -12.53 -1.39
C ILE A 51 -1.32 -11.90 -0.45
N ALA A 52 -2.58 -12.32 -0.55
CA ALA A 52 -3.68 -11.79 0.26
C ALA A 52 -3.45 -11.92 1.77
N ASN A 53 -2.84 -13.02 2.21
CA ASN A 53 -2.55 -13.26 3.63
C ASN A 53 -1.44 -12.37 4.21
N ARG A 54 -0.72 -11.62 3.37
CA ARG A 54 0.40 -10.74 3.78
C ARG A 54 0.12 -9.28 3.47
N MET A 55 -1.13 -8.87 3.68
CA MET A 55 -1.61 -7.52 3.43
C MET A 55 -2.06 -6.86 4.74
N LEU A 56 -1.63 -5.62 4.96
CA LEU A 56 -2.06 -4.74 6.03
C LEU A 56 -2.95 -3.64 5.45
N TYR A 57 -4.26 -3.69 5.70
CA TYR A 57 -5.22 -2.73 5.15
C TYR A 57 -5.04 -2.46 3.65
N SER A 58 -4.97 -3.54 2.86
CA SER A 58 -4.72 -3.47 1.42
C SER A 58 -3.38 -2.87 1.02
N LEU A 59 -2.36 -2.92 1.89
CA LEU A 59 -0.96 -2.66 1.56
C LEU A 59 -0.12 -3.91 1.82
N PRO A 60 0.94 -4.19 1.04
CA PRO A 60 1.72 -5.41 1.17
C PRO A 60 2.71 -5.31 2.31
N GLU A 61 2.72 -6.28 3.21
CA GLU A 61 3.61 -6.27 4.37
C GLU A 61 5.09 -6.31 3.97
N VAL A 62 5.44 -7.18 3.01
CA VAL A 62 6.81 -7.40 2.54
C VAL A 62 7.45 -6.18 1.84
N PHE A 63 6.63 -5.23 1.40
CA PHE A 63 7.02 -4.04 0.65
C PHE A 63 6.42 -2.76 1.29
N LEU A 64 6.03 -2.82 2.57
CA LEU A 64 5.25 -1.75 3.19
C LEU A 64 5.92 -0.37 3.08
N ASN A 65 7.24 -0.30 3.27
CA ASN A 65 7.99 0.95 3.19
C ASN A 65 7.81 1.68 1.85
N GLY A 66 7.84 0.95 0.73
CA GLY A 66 7.59 1.52 -0.58
C GLY A 66 6.10 1.69 -0.86
N ALA A 67 5.25 0.79 -0.36
CA ALA A 67 3.80 0.84 -0.54
C ALA A 67 3.17 2.06 0.16
N LEU A 68 3.80 2.58 1.21
CA LEU A 68 3.40 3.82 1.88
C LEU A 68 3.64 5.08 1.04
N LEU A 69 4.34 4.98 -0.09
CA LEU A 69 4.63 6.10 -1.00
C LEU A 69 3.48 6.44 -1.96
N TRP A 70 2.29 5.89 -1.72
CA TRP A 70 1.14 6.20 -2.55
C TRP A 70 0.80 7.69 -2.48
N LYS A 71 0.27 8.21 -3.58
CA LYS A 71 -0.14 9.61 -3.68
C LYS A 71 -1.56 9.70 -4.19
N THR A 72 -2.13 10.88 -4.03
CA THR A 72 -3.45 11.22 -4.52
C THR A 72 -3.27 12.03 -5.80
N ILE A 73 -3.91 11.64 -6.89
CA ILE A 73 -3.84 12.42 -8.15
C ILE A 73 -4.72 13.68 -8.06
N SER A 74 -5.78 13.62 -7.26
CA SER A 74 -6.76 14.69 -7.07
C SER A 74 -6.99 14.98 -5.58
N SER A 75 -7.90 15.90 -5.26
CA SER A 75 -8.29 16.20 -3.88
C SER A 75 -8.78 14.93 -3.18
N ALA A 76 -8.02 14.48 -2.17
CA ALA A 76 -8.38 13.30 -1.42
C ALA A 76 -9.30 13.63 -0.24
N LYS A 77 -10.38 12.87 -0.15
CA LYS A 77 -11.28 12.87 1.00
C LYS A 77 -11.18 11.53 1.70
N GLN A 78 -11.29 11.55 3.03
CA GLN A 78 -11.42 10.31 3.77
C GLN A 78 -12.71 9.61 3.33
N ARG A 79 -12.63 8.29 3.14
CA ARG A 79 -13.76 7.47 2.74
C ARG A 79 -14.84 7.55 3.81
N THR A 80 -16.07 7.78 3.38
CA THR A 80 -17.24 7.84 4.26
C THR A 80 -18.13 6.63 4.03
N ASN A 81 -18.87 6.23 5.06
CA ASN A 81 -19.93 5.24 4.92
C ASN A 81 -21.17 5.84 4.20
N ALA A 82 -22.20 5.03 3.98
CA ALA A 82 -23.45 5.47 3.34
C ALA A 82 -24.16 6.64 4.07
N ALA A 83 -23.89 6.82 5.37
CA ALA A 83 -24.43 7.93 6.17
C ALA A 83 -23.54 9.20 6.13
N GLY A 84 -22.47 9.21 5.34
CA GLY A 84 -21.54 10.35 5.22
C GLY A 84 -20.54 10.47 6.38
N ASN A 85 -20.47 9.49 7.27
CA ASN A 85 -19.52 9.50 8.38
C ASN A 85 -18.16 8.96 7.94
N VAL A 86 -17.08 9.65 8.34
CA VAL A 86 -15.70 9.20 8.10
C VAL A 86 -15.46 7.82 8.71
N MET A 87 -14.88 6.95 7.91
CA MET A 87 -14.58 5.57 8.28
C MET A 87 -13.30 5.45 9.10
N LYS A 88 -13.43 5.57 10.42
CA LYS A 88 -12.29 5.53 11.37
C LYS A 88 -11.61 4.16 11.47
N GLN A 89 -12.23 3.09 10.97
CA GLN A 89 -11.62 1.76 10.95
C GLN A 89 -10.48 1.64 9.94
N PHE A 90 -10.38 2.55 8.97
CA PHE A 90 -9.29 2.56 8.02
C PHE A 90 -8.17 3.48 8.53
N PRO A 91 -6.93 2.99 8.59
CA PRO A 91 -5.81 3.83 8.98
C PRO A 91 -5.56 4.91 7.93
N SER A 92 -5.19 6.10 8.39
CA SER A 92 -4.86 7.27 7.55
C SER A 92 -3.73 6.99 6.55
N TRP A 93 -2.83 6.07 6.87
CA TRP A 93 -1.68 5.68 6.04
C TRP A 93 -2.01 4.67 4.94
N SER A 94 -3.22 4.08 4.94
CA SER A 94 -3.66 3.20 3.86
C SER A 94 -4.47 3.99 2.82
N TRP A 95 -4.13 3.83 1.54
CA TRP A 95 -4.87 4.40 0.42
C TRP A 95 -6.35 3.97 0.43
N LEU A 96 -6.68 2.81 1.02
CA LEU A 96 -8.03 2.27 1.09
C LEU A 96 -8.98 3.17 1.89
N GLY A 97 -8.44 3.91 2.87
CA GLY A 97 -9.17 4.87 3.68
C GLY A 97 -9.54 6.16 2.96
N TRP A 98 -9.17 6.30 1.68
CA TRP A 98 -9.37 7.53 0.92
C TRP A 98 -10.19 7.27 -0.34
N ASP A 99 -11.09 8.20 -0.63
CA ASP A 99 -11.88 8.24 -1.86
C ASP A 99 -11.20 9.20 -2.84
N THR A 100 -10.28 8.65 -3.64
CA THR A 100 -9.41 9.41 -4.54
C THR A 100 -8.76 8.50 -5.56
N GLU A 101 -8.30 9.07 -6.66
CA GLU A 101 -7.44 8.36 -7.58
C GLU A 101 -6.05 8.20 -6.97
N VAL A 102 -5.59 6.95 -6.86
CA VAL A 102 -4.31 6.60 -6.26
C VAL A 102 -3.24 6.55 -7.35
N ASP A 103 -2.11 7.19 -7.12
CA ASP A 103 -0.92 7.08 -7.97
C ASP A 103 0.05 6.05 -7.38
N THR A 104 0.27 4.96 -8.11
CA THR A 104 1.16 3.87 -7.69
C THR A 104 2.54 3.92 -8.35
N ARG A 105 2.85 4.95 -9.15
CA ARG A 105 4.12 5.05 -9.89
C ARG A 105 5.35 4.99 -9.00
N LEU A 106 5.28 5.55 -7.79
CA LEU A 106 6.39 5.45 -6.83
C LEU A 106 6.63 4.05 -6.31
N TRP A 107 5.63 3.17 -6.34
CA TRP A 107 5.81 1.79 -5.92
C TRP A 107 6.69 1.03 -6.90
N LEU A 108 6.41 1.19 -8.20
CA LEU A 108 7.22 0.63 -9.29
C LEU A 108 8.64 1.20 -9.28
N LEU A 109 8.78 2.51 -9.09
CA LEU A 109 10.09 3.15 -8.99
C LEU A 109 10.89 2.66 -7.78
N HIS A 110 10.23 2.49 -6.63
CA HIS A 110 10.87 1.96 -5.43
C HIS A 110 11.36 0.52 -5.65
N GLU A 111 10.55 -0.36 -6.25
CA GLU A 111 10.99 -1.72 -6.58
C GLU A 111 12.21 -1.69 -7.53
N TYR A 112 12.16 -0.86 -8.58
CA TYR A 112 13.28 -0.72 -9.52
C TYR A 112 14.58 -0.22 -8.86
N ILE A 113 14.49 0.77 -7.96
CA ILE A 113 15.66 1.31 -7.26
C ILE A 113 16.26 0.27 -6.30
N VAL A 114 15.41 -0.46 -5.57
CA VAL A 114 15.85 -1.49 -4.64
C VAL A 114 16.49 -2.67 -5.37
N ASP A 115 15.95 -3.08 -6.53
CA ASP A 115 16.54 -4.15 -7.37
C ASP A 115 17.92 -3.78 -7.93
N LYS A 116 18.22 -2.48 -8.10
CA LYS A 116 19.44 -1.98 -8.75
C LYS A 116 20.60 -1.65 -7.81
N ASP A 117 20.47 -1.86 -6.50
CA ASP A 117 21.53 -1.62 -5.50
C ASP A 117 22.23 -0.25 -5.60
N ASP A 118 21.52 0.82 -6.02
CA ASP A 118 22.03 2.20 -5.96
C ASP A 118 21.29 3.01 -4.88
N TYR A 119 21.34 2.50 -3.64
CA TYR A 119 20.87 3.21 -2.44
C TYR A 119 21.58 4.57 -2.25
N SER A 120 22.78 4.72 -2.82
CA SER A 120 23.64 5.89 -2.62
C SER A 120 23.09 7.16 -3.24
N LYS A 121 22.44 7.08 -4.42
CA LYS A 121 21.86 8.24 -5.10
C LYS A 121 20.45 8.59 -4.63
N SER A 122 19.65 7.60 -4.26
CA SER A 122 18.25 7.79 -3.83
C SER A 122 18.13 8.29 -2.38
N SER A 123 19.23 8.27 -1.62
CA SER A 123 19.29 8.67 -0.21
C SER A 123 18.73 10.08 0.07
N ARG A 124 18.89 11.04 -0.84
CA ARG A 124 18.38 12.42 -0.64
C ARG A 124 16.86 12.53 -0.73
N GLU A 125 16.22 11.78 -1.63
CA GLU A 125 14.75 11.74 -1.75
C GLU A 125 14.12 10.83 -0.69
N ILE A 126 14.77 9.70 -0.38
CA ILE A 126 14.36 8.78 0.69
C ILE A 126 14.46 9.46 2.07
N THR A 127 15.43 10.36 2.29
CA THR A 127 15.53 11.11 3.56
C THR A 127 14.38 12.10 3.74
N GLN A 128 13.89 12.74 2.68
CA GLN A 128 12.67 13.57 2.77
C GLN A 128 11.43 12.72 3.06
N LEU A 129 11.32 11.53 2.46
CA LEU A 129 10.27 10.57 2.77
C LEU A 129 10.39 9.99 4.19
N SER A 130 11.60 9.93 4.76
CA SER A 130 11.85 9.41 6.11
C SER A 130 11.14 10.21 7.22
N HIS A 131 10.90 11.51 7.02
CA HIS A 131 10.19 12.33 8.01
C HIS A 131 8.69 11.99 8.02
N VAL A 132 8.10 11.78 6.84
CA VAL A 132 6.71 11.34 6.70
C VAL A 132 6.55 9.91 7.23
N ILE A 133 7.48 9.01 6.90
CA ILE A 133 7.50 7.64 7.42
C ILE A 133 7.63 7.63 8.96
N ARG A 134 8.49 8.48 9.55
CA ARG A 134 8.61 8.62 11.02
C ARG A 134 7.34 9.16 11.68
N LEU A 135 6.66 10.13 11.06
CA LEU A 135 5.38 10.65 11.56
C LEU A 135 4.26 9.60 11.48
N MET A 136 4.26 8.76 10.44
CA MET A 136 3.31 7.66 10.28
C MET A 136 3.58 6.50 11.25
N TYR A 137 4.86 6.12 11.46
CA TYR A 137 5.26 5.12 12.46
C TYR A 137 4.83 5.53 13.88
N ARG A 138 4.90 6.84 14.18
CA ARG A 138 4.45 7.39 15.47
C ARG A 138 2.93 7.26 15.68
N GLN A 139 2.14 7.20 14.60
CA GLN A 139 0.71 6.91 14.68
C GLN A 139 0.41 5.40 14.69
N MET A 140 1.28 4.54 14.14
CA MET A 140 1.10 3.08 14.12
C MET A 140 1.30 2.40 15.49
N ILE A 141 2.17 2.92 16.36
CA ILE A 141 2.49 2.27 17.65
C ILE A 141 1.63 2.80 18.81
N GLY A 142 0.92 3.91 18.63
CA GLY A 142 0.26 4.59 19.76
C GLY A 142 1.29 5.14 20.77
N PRO A 143 0.90 6.06 21.66
CA PRO A 143 1.78 6.45 22.76
C PRO A 143 1.92 5.26 23.72
N GLU A 144 3.16 4.88 24.04
CA GLU A 144 3.43 4.10 25.28
C GLU A 144 3.04 4.91 26.53
#